data_AF-K1S6I9-F1
#
_entry.id   AF-K1S6I9-F1
#
_cell.length_a   1.000
_cell.length_b   1.000
_cell.length_c   1.000
_cell.angle_alpha   90.00
_cell.angle_beta   90.00
_cell.angle_gamma   90.00
#
_symmetry.space_group_name_H-M   'P 1'
#
loop_
_entity.id
_entity.type
_entity.pdbx_description
1 polymer ?
#
loop_
_entity_poly.entity_id
_entity_poly.type
_entity_poly.pdbx_seq_one_letter_code
_entity_poly.pdbx_strand_id
1 'polypeptide(L)'
;RTDMISTVGRAYLTSNIENDEYSYPKAFSTSSLTFVPIRNSAGRAFEKLDIRFVKDNVTVLIETKQNFTKADEEQLSAYVEYEKALTGNKTVAILANTVNDNVKVWRGVVSDSDFMPKETALRSMDEYVDFYTSKINDKEKVMQNTYKLNELCIATVSQRN
;
A
#
# COMPACT_ATOMS: atom_id res chain seq x y z
N ARG A 1 -13.36 -9.21 -10.43
CA ARG A 1 -12.20 -8.41 -10.91
C ARG A 1 -12.61 -6.97 -11.23
N THR A 2 -13.57 -6.76 -12.13
CA THR A 2 -14.05 -5.42 -12.50
C THR A 2 -14.58 -4.64 -11.31
N ASP A 3 -15.31 -5.30 -10.40
CA ASP A 3 -15.84 -4.66 -9.19
C ASP A 3 -14.72 -4.14 -8.29
N MET A 4 -13.65 -4.93 -8.11
CA MET A 4 -12.47 -4.54 -7.33
C MET A 4 -11.81 -3.29 -7.90
N ILE A 5 -11.68 -3.23 -9.23
CA ILE A 5 -11.12 -2.07 -9.92
C ILE A 5 -12.03 -0.85 -9.75
N SER A 6 -13.35 -1.04 -9.79
CA SER A 6 -14.32 0.03 -9.57
C SER A 6 -14.31 0.54 -8.12
N THR A 7 -14.20 -0.37 -7.14
CA THR A 7 -14.17 -0.06 -5.71
C THR A 7 -12.93 0.73 -5.33
N VAL A 8 -11.74 0.30 -5.79
CA VAL A 8 -10.48 0.99 -5.49
C VAL A 8 -10.38 2.29 -6.29
N GLY A 9 -10.71 2.23 -7.58
CA GLY A 9 -10.71 3.35 -8.50
C GLY A 9 -9.90 3.07 -9.76
N ARG A 10 -10.58 2.90 -10.89
CA ARG A 10 -9.97 2.64 -12.21
C ARG A 10 -8.99 3.73 -12.64
N ALA A 11 -9.16 4.97 -12.16
CA ALA A 11 -8.28 6.09 -12.47
C ALA A 11 -6.83 5.88 -11.97
N TYR A 12 -6.64 5.08 -10.92
CA TYR A 12 -5.32 4.80 -10.33
C TYR A 12 -4.70 3.49 -10.81
N LEU A 13 -5.43 2.73 -11.64
CA LEU A 13 -5.01 1.44 -12.16
C LEU A 13 -3.80 1.63 -13.09
N THR A 14 -2.74 0.88 -12.86
CA THR A 14 -1.53 0.89 -13.68
C THR A 14 -1.25 -0.51 -14.21
N SER A 15 -1.22 -0.66 -15.53
CA SER A 15 -0.92 -1.92 -16.22
C SER A 15 0.14 -1.70 -17.31
N ASN A 16 1.01 -2.70 -17.52
CA ASN A 16 2.12 -2.63 -18.51
C ASN A 16 2.03 -3.74 -19.57
N ILE A 17 1.10 -4.67 -19.40
CA ILE A 17 0.84 -5.81 -20.28
C ILE A 17 -0.67 -5.93 -20.53
N GLU A 18 -1.05 -6.82 -21.43
CA GLU A 18 -2.45 -7.07 -21.77
C GLU A 18 -3.25 -7.62 -20.57
N ASN A 19 -4.59 -7.59 -20.66
CA ASN A 19 -5.51 -7.99 -19.58
C ASN A 19 -5.46 -7.13 -18.31
N ASP A 20 -4.99 -5.89 -18.36
CA ASP A 20 -4.82 -5.03 -17.18
C ASP A 20 -3.84 -5.61 -16.12
N GLU A 21 -2.95 -6.51 -16.52
CA GLU A 21 -1.93 -7.08 -15.65
C GLU A 21 -0.66 -6.19 -15.62
N TYR A 22 0.18 -6.42 -14.61
CA TYR A 22 1.45 -5.69 -14.44
C TYR A 22 2.65 -6.64 -14.44
N SER A 23 3.64 -6.35 -15.28
CA SER A 23 4.88 -7.13 -15.37
C SER A 23 6.05 -6.35 -14.78
N TYR A 24 6.64 -6.90 -13.71
CA TYR A 24 7.84 -6.35 -13.08
C TYR A 24 9.08 -6.37 -13.97
N PRO A 25 9.43 -7.47 -14.68
CA PRO A 25 10.57 -7.46 -15.59
C PRO A 25 10.51 -6.31 -16.60
N LYS A 26 9.31 -6.04 -17.14
CA LYS A 26 9.08 -4.94 -18.07
C LYS A 26 9.21 -3.58 -17.39
N ALA A 27 8.64 -3.41 -16.19
CA ALA A 27 8.74 -2.15 -15.43
C ALA A 27 10.19 -1.80 -15.04
N PHE A 28 10.96 -2.79 -14.58
CA PHE A 28 12.38 -2.63 -14.26
C PHE A 28 13.20 -2.33 -15.51
N SER A 29 12.94 -3.04 -16.60
CA SER A 29 13.59 -2.78 -17.89
C SER A 29 13.33 -1.35 -18.39
N THR A 30 12.08 -0.87 -18.31
CA THR A 30 11.73 0.53 -18.64
C THR A 30 12.46 1.52 -17.74
N SER A 31 12.67 1.17 -16.46
CA SER A 31 13.37 2.00 -15.48
C SER A 31 14.90 1.87 -15.55
N SER A 32 15.43 1.07 -16.50
CA SER A 32 16.86 0.74 -16.61
C SER A 32 17.46 0.14 -15.33
N LEU A 33 16.65 -0.60 -14.56
CA LEU A 33 17.04 -1.28 -13.33
C LEU A 33 17.24 -2.78 -13.58
N THR A 34 18.16 -3.38 -12.83
CA THR A 34 18.37 -4.84 -12.85
C THR A 34 17.20 -5.54 -12.16
N PHE A 35 16.41 -6.28 -12.93
CA PHE A 35 15.37 -7.15 -12.39
C PHE A 35 15.97 -8.46 -11.88
N VAL A 36 15.81 -8.73 -10.59
CA VAL A 36 16.22 -10.00 -9.97
C VAL A 36 14.96 -10.81 -9.65
N PRO A 37 14.64 -11.86 -10.42
CA PRO A 37 13.47 -12.67 -10.15
C PRO A 37 13.63 -13.46 -8.85
N ILE A 38 12.80 -13.14 -7.86
CA ILE A 38 12.55 -13.94 -6.67
C ILE A 38 11.73 -15.16 -7.10
N ARG A 39 12.27 -16.34 -6.79
CA ARG A 39 11.67 -17.64 -7.08
C ARG A 39 11.26 -18.28 -5.77
N ASN A 40 10.08 -18.93 -5.75
CA ASN A 40 9.71 -19.75 -4.61
C ASN A 40 10.47 -21.08 -4.58
N SER A 41 10.21 -21.86 -3.54
CA SER A 41 10.72 -23.23 -3.36
C SER A 41 10.39 -24.18 -4.52
N ALA A 42 9.39 -23.86 -5.35
CA ALA A 42 9.02 -24.62 -6.55
C ALA A 42 9.69 -24.12 -7.84
N GLY A 43 10.59 -23.13 -7.76
CA GLY A 43 11.29 -22.55 -8.91
C GLY A 43 10.44 -21.61 -9.78
N ARG A 44 9.21 -21.30 -9.36
CA ARG A 44 8.32 -20.38 -10.09
C ARG A 44 8.75 -18.95 -9.80
N ALA A 45 9.04 -18.21 -10.86
CA ALA A 45 9.37 -16.79 -10.77
C ALA A 45 8.09 -15.96 -10.62
N PHE A 46 8.09 -15.04 -9.66
CA PHE A 46 7.00 -14.11 -9.45
C PHE A 46 7.28 -12.85 -10.25
N GLU A 47 6.67 -12.76 -11.44
CA GLU A 47 6.98 -11.70 -12.41
C GLU A 47 5.75 -10.89 -12.84
N LYS A 48 4.54 -11.43 -12.59
CA LYS A 48 3.28 -10.89 -13.08
C LYS A 48 2.28 -10.74 -11.94
N LEU A 49 1.75 -9.53 -11.80
CA LEU A 49 0.74 -9.18 -10.82
C LEU A 49 -0.59 -8.92 -11.53
N ASP A 50 -1.68 -9.40 -10.93
CA ASP A 50 -3.02 -9.26 -11.51
C ASP A 50 -3.47 -7.80 -11.62
N ILE A 51 -3.31 -7.01 -10.55
CA ILE A 51 -3.81 -5.63 -10.48
C ILE A 51 -2.85 -4.77 -9.66
N ARG A 52 -2.52 -3.58 -10.17
CA ARG A 52 -1.68 -2.59 -9.49
C ARG A 52 -2.33 -1.21 -9.51
N PHE A 53 -2.35 -0.53 -8.37
CA PHE A 53 -2.78 0.86 -8.25
C PHE A 53 -1.66 1.71 -7.69
N VAL A 54 -1.53 2.93 -8.21
CA VAL A 54 -0.55 3.90 -7.72
C VAL A 54 -1.25 5.21 -7.43
N LYS A 55 -1.01 5.77 -6.24
CA LYS A 55 -1.48 7.09 -5.85
C LYS A 55 -0.47 7.77 -4.94
N ASP A 56 0.10 8.89 -5.41
CA ASP A 56 1.13 9.66 -4.69
C ASP A 56 2.29 8.76 -4.22
N ASN A 57 2.40 8.58 -2.90
CA ASN A 57 3.45 7.77 -2.25
C ASN A 57 2.96 6.39 -1.78
N VAL A 58 1.76 5.97 -2.22
CA VAL A 58 1.12 4.70 -1.86
C VAL A 58 0.88 3.86 -3.12
N THR A 59 1.30 2.62 -3.08
CA THR A 59 1.07 1.63 -4.15
C THR A 59 0.27 0.47 -3.58
N VAL A 60 -0.84 0.10 -4.20
CA VAL A 60 -1.66 -1.04 -3.81
C VAL A 60 -1.50 -2.14 -4.85
N LEU A 61 -1.11 -3.32 -4.40
CA LEU A 61 -0.95 -4.54 -5.20
C LEU A 61 -2.07 -5.48 -4.83
N ILE A 62 -2.83 -5.94 -5.82
CA ILE A 62 -3.92 -6.89 -5.59
C ILE A 62 -3.69 -8.13 -6.44
N GLU A 63 -3.58 -9.27 -5.78
CA GLU A 63 -3.49 -10.59 -6.38
C GLU A 63 -4.83 -11.33 -6.15
N THR A 64 -5.39 -11.89 -7.22
CA THR A 64 -6.65 -12.64 -7.16
C THR A 64 -6.39 -14.14 -7.19
N LYS A 65 -6.80 -14.86 -6.14
CA LYS A 65 -6.67 -16.32 -6.09
C LYS A 65 -7.96 -16.96 -5.62
N GLN A 66 -8.26 -18.14 -6.16
CA GLN A 66 -9.41 -18.93 -5.71
C GLN A 66 -9.20 -19.46 -4.28
N ASN A 67 -7.97 -19.85 -3.95
CA ASN A 67 -7.59 -20.31 -2.62
C ASN A 67 -6.25 -19.71 -2.24
N PHE A 68 -6.20 -18.98 -1.13
CA PHE A 68 -4.95 -18.46 -0.58
C PHE A 68 -4.19 -19.58 0.10
N THR A 69 -2.93 -19.77 -0.28
CA THR A 69 -1.98 -20.68 0.35
C THR A 69 -0.81 -19.88 0.93
N LYS A 70 -0.02 -20.46 1.83
CA LYS A 70 1.21 -19.81 2.33
C LYS A 70 2.19 -19.45 1.21
N ALA A 71 2.20 -20.22 0.13
CA ALA A 71 3.03 -19.90 -1.04
C ALA A 71 2.58 -18.60 -1.74
N ASP A 72 1.30 -18.23 -1.65
CA ASP A 72 0.80 -16.96 -2.18
C ASP A 72 1.23 -15.78 -1.30
N GLU A 73 1.40 -15.99 0.00
CA GLU A 73 1.94 -14.98 0.91
C GLU A 73 3.43 -14.70 0.59
N GLU A 74 4.21 -15.75 0.27
CA GLU A 74 5.59 -15.62 -0.25
C GLU A 74 5.63 -14.95 -1.63
N GLN A 75 4.68 -15.26 -2.50
CA GLN A 75 4.56 -14.58 -3.80
C GLN A 75 4.32 -13.09 -3.61
N LEU A 76 3.40 -12.74 -2.73
CA LEU A 76 3.02 -11.36 -2.47
C LEU A 76 4.16 -10.56 -1.81
N SER A 77 4.93 -11.19 -0.92
CA SER A 77 6.09 -10.55 -0.29
C SER A 77 7.17 -10.19 -1.31
N ALA A 78 7.41 -11.05 -2.29
CA ALA A 78 8.33 -10.76 -3.40
C ALA A 78 7.91 -9.51 -4.18
N TYR A 79 6.61 -9.34 -4.45
CA TYR A 79 6.09 -8.16 -5.15
C TYR A 79 6.26 -6.86 -4.36
N VAL A 80 6.08 -6.91 -3.04
CA VAL A 80 6.34 -5.78 -2.16
C VAL A 80 7.82 -5.36 -2.23
N GLU A 81 8.74 -6.33 -2.22
CA GLU A 81 10.17 -6.03 -2.35
C GLU A 81 10.51 -5.37 -3.69
N TYR A 82 9.90 -5.84 -4.79
CA TYR A 82 10.08 -5.21 -6.09
C TYR A 82 9.57 -3.77 -6.13
N GLU A 83 8.39 -3.48 -5.57
CA GLU A 83 7.90 -2.09 -5.51
C GLU A 83 8.81 -1.20 -4.67
N LYS A 84 9.32 -1.73 -3.55
CA LYS A 84 10.25 -1.01 -2.69
C LYS A 84 11.57 -0.70 -3.42
N ALA A 85 12.04 -1.61 -4.28
CA ALA A 85 13.22 -1.38 -5.11
C ALA A 85 12.94 -0.47 -6.32
N LEU A 86 11.73 -0.52 -6.88
CA LEU A 86 11.34 0.20 -8.09
C LEU A 86 10.97 1.67 -7.79
N THR A 87 10.10 1.89 -6.81
CA THR A 87 9.58 3.22 -6.45
C THR A 87 9.99 3.67 -5.05
N GLY A 88 10.20 2.73 -4.12
CA GLY A 88 10.42 3.06 -2.70
C GLY A 88 9.16 3.55 -1.98
N ASN A 89 7.99 3.44 -2.62
CA ASN A 89 6.72 3.89 -2.08
C ASN A 89 6.18 2.93 -1.01
N LYS A 90 5.24 3.44 -0.21
CA LYS A 90 4.50 2.61 0.75
C LYS A 90 3.62 1.64 -0.02
N THR A 91 3.94 0.36 0.08
CA THR A 91 3.22 -0.67 -0.67
C THR A 91 2.13 -1.28 0.21
N VAL A 92 1.00 -1.64 -0.37
CA VAL A 92 -0.10 -2.35 0.28
C VAL A 92 -0.31 -3.61 -0.51
N ALA A 93 -0.24 -4.74 0.15
CA ALA A 93 -0.36 -6.03 -0.48
C ALA A 93 -1.73 -6.61 -0.13
N ILE A 94 -2.50 -6.99 -1.14
CA ILE A 94 -3.86 -7.49 -0.98
C ILE A 94 -3.99 -8.83 -1.70
N LEU A 95 -4.46 -9.84 -0.98
CA LEU A 95 -4.89 -11.10 -1.56
C LEU A 95 -6.42 -11.14 -1.56
N ALA A 96 -7.03 -11.23 -2.73
CA ALA A 96 -8.48 -11.25 -2.90
C ALA A 96 -8.97 -12.62 -3.38
N ASN A 97 -10.03 -13.12 -2.74
CA ASN A 97 -10.60 -14.42 -3.04
C ASN A 97 -11.70 -14.26 -4.07
N THR A 98 -11.58 -14.93 -5.20
CA THR A 98 -12.59 -14.85 -6.26
C THR A 98 -13.83 -15.73 -6.01
N VAL A 99 -13.79 -16.57 -4.98
CA VAL A 99 -14.83 -17.57 -4.66
C VAL A 99 -15.66 -17.16 -3.44
N ASN A 100 -15.04 -16.57 -2.42
CA ASN A 100 -15.67 -16.33 -1.12
C ASN A 100 -15.71 -14.85 -0.69
N ASP A 101 -15.43 -13.90 -1.60
CA ASP A 101 -15.37 -12.44 -1.36
C ASP A 101 -14.42 -11.98 -0.23
N ASN A 102 -13.68 -12.92 0.38
CA ASN A 102 -12.73 -12.63 1.44
C ASN A 102 -11.46 -12.01 0.85
N VAL A 103 -10.98 -10.94 1.46
CA VAL A 103 -9.66 -10.38 1.16
C VAL A 103 -8.78 -10.37 2.41
N LYS A 104 -7.47 -10.48 2.19
CA LYS A 104 -6.44 -10.30 3.22
C LYS A 104 -5.59 -9.09 2.81
N VAL A 105 -5.38 -8.17 3.74
CA VAL A 105 -4.65 -6.93 3.50
C VAL A 105 -3.41 -6.86 4.41
N TRP A 106 -2.27 -6.52 3.83
CA TRP A 106 -1.01 -6.26 4.53
C TRP A 106 -0.46 -4.89 4.17
N ARG A 107 0.15 -4.23 5.16
CA ARG A 107 0.77 -2.91 4.99
C ARG A 107 2.29 -3.02 4.85
N GLY A 108 2.80 -2.86 3.64
CA GLY A 108 4.21 -3.01 3.36
C GLY A 108 4.58 -4.47 3.37
N VAL A 109 5.28 -4.92 4.41
CA VAL A 109 5.81 -6.29 4.48
C VAL A 109 4.67 -7.26 4.76
N VAL A 110 4.66 -8.40 4.07
CA VAL A 110 3.77 -9.52 4.39
C VAL A 110 4.28 -10.19 5.67
N SER A 111 3.92 -9.61 6.81
CA SER A 111 4.27 -10.09 8.15
C SER A 111 3.04 -10.04 9.07
N ASP A 112 3.01 -10.86 10.12
CA ASP A 112 1.93 -10.84 11.11
C ASP A 112 1.76 -9.46 11.80
N SER A 113 2.83 -8.66 11.83
CA SER A 113 2.85 -7.31 12.43
C SER A 113 2.07 -6.29 11.60
N ASP A 114 2.11 -6.47 10.28
CA ASP A 114 1.51 -5.58 9.27
C ASP A 114 0.21 -6.12 8.71
N PHE A 115 -0.17 -7.35 9.11
CA PHE A 115 -1.43 -7.97 8.76
C PHE A 115 -2.60 -7.20 9.38
N MET A 116 -3.61 -6.92 8.56
CA MET A 116 -4.82 -6.22 8.97
C MET A 116 -6.01 -7.18 8.99
N PRO A 117 -6.22 -7.93 10.09
CA PRO A 117 -7.31 -8.91 10.17
C PRO A 117 -8.71 -8.27 10.15
N LYS A 118 -8.81 -6.97 10.40
CA LYS A 118 -10.09 -6.22 10.36
C LYS A 118 -10.48 -5.76 8.96
N GLU A 119 -9.54 -5.76 8.02
CA GLU A 119 -9.78 -5.34 6.63
C GLU A 119 -10.14 -6.59 5.81
N THR A 120 -11.41 -6.99 5.87
CA THR A 120 -11.95 -8.13 5.11
C THR A 120 -12.57 -7.73 3.79
N ALA A 121 -12.54 -6.44 3.42
CA ALA A 121 -13.11 -5.89 2.19
C ALA A 121 -12.16 -4.86 1.55
N LEU A 122 -12.28 -4.70 0.23
CA LEU A 122 -11.56 -3.66 -0.51
C LEU A 122 -12.15 -2.28 -0.25
N ARG A 123 -11.28 -1.30 -0.13
CA ARG A 123 -11.63 0.11 0.05
C ARG A 123 -11.21 0.96 -1.15
N SER A 124 -11.67 2.21 -1.16
CA SER A 124 -11.23 3.18 -2.15
C SER A 124 -9.76 3.53 -1.97
N MET A 125 -9.09 3.90 -3.07
CA MET A 125 -7.69 4.33 -3.01
C MET A 125 -7.50 5.56 -2.11
N ASP A 126 -8.48 6.45 -2.06
CA ASP A 126 -8.54 7.58 -1.12
C ASP A 126 -8.52 7.15 0.34
N GLU A 127 -9.26 6.11 0.72
CA GLU A 127 -9.25 5.59 2.08
C GLU A 127 -7.90 4.94 2.42
N TYR A 128 -7.29 4.20 1.49
CA TYR A 128 -5.96 3.64 1.71
C TYR A 128 -4.92 4.75 1.94
N VAL A 129 -4.95 5.82 1.16
CA VAL A 129 -4.06 6.97 1.37
C VAL A 129 -4.35 7.64 2.71
N ASP A 130 -5.62 7.93 3.01
CA ASP A 130 -6.01 8.59 4.26
C ASP A 130 -5.61 7.77 5.49
N PHE A 131 -5.76 6.45 5.44
CA PHE A 131 -5.31 5.56 6.51
C PHE A 131 -3.80 5.62 6.75
N TYR A 132 -3.01 5.81 5.68
CA TYR A 132 -1.55 5.95 5.76
C TYR A 132 -1.08 7.36 6.15
N THR A 133 -1.83 8.41 5.83
CA THR A 133 -1.51 9.81 6.17
C THR A 133 -2.04 10.19 7.55
N SER A 134 -3.26 9.76 7.93
CA SER A 134 -3.86 10.02 9.24
C SER A 134 -3.04 9.46 10.39
N LYS A 135 -2.43 8.27 10.20
CA LYS A 135 -1.52 7.68 11.20
C LYS A 135 -0.21 8.48 11.41
N ILE A 136 0.19 9.31 10.44
CA ILE A 136 1.34 10.23 10.55
C ILE A 136 0.90 11.57 11.14
N ASN A 137 -0.27 12.07 10.76
CA ASN A 137 -0.82 13.33 11.25
C ASN A 137 -1.07 13.33 12.76
N ASP A 138 -1.38 12.19 13.38
CA ASP A 138 -1.49 12.10 14.84
C ASP A 138 -0.16 12.37 15.57
N LYS A 139 1.01 12.10 14.95
CA LYS A 139 2.30 12.44 15.56
C LYS A 139 2.70 13.91 15.35
N GLU A 140 2.37 14.52 14.22
CA GLU A 140 2.67 15.95 13.97
C GLU A 140 1.69 16.90 14.67
N LYS A 141 0.41 16.54 14.82
CA LYS A 141 -0.55 17.35 15.59
C LYS A 141 -0.24 17.35 17.09
N VAL A 142 0.32 16.27 17.64
CA VAL A 142 0.72 16.24 19.06
C VAL A 142 1.91 17.18 19.32
N MET A 143 2.76 17.46 18.33
CA MET A 143 3.91 18.36 18.50
C MET A 143 3.55 19.85 18.30
N GLN A 144 2.40 20.18 17.72
CA GLN A 144 1.92 21.57 17.66
C GLN A 144 1.05 21.98 18.86
N ASN A 145 0.50 21.04 19.62
CA ASN A 145 -0.29 21.34 20.81
C ASN A 145 0.54 21.64 22.08
N THR A 146 1.86 21.59 22.01
CA THR A 146 2.75 22.04 23.11
C THR A 146 3.45 23.37 22.79
N TYR A 147 2.86 24.22 21.94
CA TYR A 147 3.36 25.60 21.73
C TYR A 147 2.26 26.67 21.62
N LYS A 148 1.04 26.40 22.08
CA LYS A 148 -0.04 27.40 22.12
C LYS A 148 -0.80 27.45 23.46
N LEU A 149 -0.08 27.26 24.55
CA LEU A 149 -0.63 27.44 25.91
C LEU A 149 0.34 28.19 26.83
N ASN A 150 1.08 29.17 26.28
CA ASN A 150 1.82 30.12 27.13
C ASN A 150 1.76 31.59 26.66
N GLU A 151 0.77 31.98 25.86
CA GLU A 151 0.50 33.40 25.55
C GLU A 151 -0.64 33.99 26.38
N LEU A 152 -0.85 33.54 27.62
CA LEU A 152 -1.95 34.02 28.47
C LEU A 152 -1.52 34.63 29.82
N CYS A 153 -0.25 34.97 30.06
CA CYS A 153 0.13 35.48 31.39
C CYS A 153 1.12 36.64 31.54
N ILE A 154 1.59 37.33 30.49
CA ILE A 154 2.41 38.55 30.73
C ILE A 154 2.07 39.67 29.74
N ALA A 155 0.97 40.39 29.99
CA ALA A 155 0.84 41.82 29.63
C ALA A 155 -0.36 42.49 30.35
N THR A 156 -0.62 42.17 31.62
CA THR A 156 -1.54 42.95 32.46
C THR A 156 -0.83 43.49 33.71
N VAL A 157 0.38 44.05 33.60
CA VAL A 157 0.94 44.94 34.64
C VAL A 157 1.96 45.92 34.05
N SER A 158 1.50 47.09 33.59
CA SER A 158 2.21 48.39 33.61
C SER A 158 1.60 49.34 32.58
N GLN A 159 1.13 50.55 32.87
CA GLN A 159 1.07 51.29 34.11
C GLN A 159 -0.22 52.12 34.14
N ARG A 160 -0.88 52.12 35.30
CA ARG A 160 -1.48 53.35 35.81
C ARG A 160 -0.31 54.24 36.22
N ASN A 161 -0.16 55.37 35.54
CA ASN A 161 0.12 56.68 36.11
C ASN A 161 0.12 57.71 34.98
#